data_AF-A0A4Q3VC74-F1
#
_entry.id   AF-A0A4Q3VC74-F1
#
_cell.length_a   1.000
_cell.length_b   1.000
_cell.length_c   1.000
_cell.angle_alpha   90.00
_cell.angle_beta   90.00
_cell.angle_gamma   90.00
#
_symmetry.space_group_name_H-M   'P 1'
#
loop_
_entity.id
_entity.type
_entity.pdbx_description
1 polymer ?
#
loop_
_entity_poly.entity_id
_entity_poly.type
_entity_poly.pdbx_seq_one_letter_code
_entity_poly.pdbx_strand_id
1 'polypeptide(L)'
;MWTLGGFFHSSRLTFLICAAALASSCEDEIDSTPSPDEVARWASEVHVSVAGTRLSAPLISIFIQEQDREPEWREPKTRFELGARGGNADEPIVAKFVQLNFRTYGKHNGYEKICPLLTRQWSMSVCKDAWSFARRSLPESFYLAAPFEEHSYQRVSLAGGGDLTAPSVPPSSDRPVYSCTTWSAGEICMASVLAANGLVATWTVNETKNETTYDQIQRQGAAIVAFTKFAIGPQEDFEALTDALCKLRNPDDKSHEGRDDPCENGKAGE
;
A
#
# COMPACT_ATOMS: atom_id res chain seq x y z
N MET A 1 -22.09 -0.27 -70.87
CA MET A 1 -21.63 -0.30 -72.28
C MET A 1 -20.12 -0.05 -72.25
N TRP A 2 -19.30 -1.10 -72.46
CA TRP A 2 -17.87 -1.15 -72.92
C TRP A 2 -16.83 -0.29 -72.16
N THR A 3 -15.62 -0.69 -71.75
CA THR A 3 -14.60 -1.73 -72.07
C THR A 3 -13.61 -1.79 -70.87
N LEU A 4 -13.18 -2.94 -70.34
CA LEU A 4 -12.10 -3.88 -70.78
C LEU A 4 -10.66 -3.32 -70.83
N GLY A 5 -9.77 -4.05 -70.13
CA GLY A 5 -8.29 -4.02 -70.20
C GLY A 5 -7.70 -4.30 -68.80
N GLY A 6 -7.27 -5.51 -68.42
CA GLY A 6 -6.23 -6.35 -69.03
C GLY A 6 -4.86 -5.73 -68.75
N PHE A 7 -3.82 -6.34 -68.20
CA PHE A 7 -3.44 -7.75 -68.00
C PHE A 7 -2.08 -7.75 -67.24
N PHE A 8 -1.68 -8.93 -66.72
CA PHE A 8 -0.28 -9.38 -66.50
C PHE A 8 0.61 -8.69 -65.43
N HIS A 9 0.97 -9.41 -64.34
CA HIS A 9 2.16 -10.29 -64.36
C HIS A 9 2.27 -11.11 -63.07
N SER A 10 2.63 -12.38 -63.29
CA SER A 10 3.01 -13.39 -62.31
C SER A 10 4.27 -12.97 -61.54
N SER A 11 4.27 -13.14 -60.22
CA SER A 11 5.49 -13.42 -59.47
C SER A 11 5.15 -14.32 -58.28
N ARG A 12 5.24 -15.62 -58.55
CA ARG A 12 5.53 -16.62 -57.51
C ARG A 12 6.94 -16.34 -57.00
N LEU A 13 7.06 -15.82 -55.78
CA LEU A 13 8.32 -15.84 -55.03
C LEU A 13 8.03 -16.07 -53.54
N THR A 14 8.09 -17.34 -53.17
CA THR A 14 8.72 -17.88 -51.96
C THR A 14 8.97 -16.89 -50.81
N PHE A 15 8.09 -16.87 -49.81
CA PHE A 15 8.44 -16.58 -48.41
C PHE A 15 8.11 -17.86 -47.61
N LEU A 16 9.05 -18.79 -47.49
CA LEU A 16 9.94 -18.92 -46.33
C LEU A 16 9.19 -18.82 -45.00
N ILE A 17 8.70 -19.99 -44.55
CA ILE A 17 8.98 -20.59 -43.24
C ILE A 17 9.37 -19.55 -42.16
N CYS A 18 8.38 -18.95 -41.51
CA CYS A 18 8.53 -18.31 -40.20
C CYS A 18 7.39 -18.76 -39.27
N ALA A 19 7.11 -20.07 -39.26
CA ALA A 19 6.09 -20.68 -38.40
C ALA A 19 6.70 -21.43 -37.18
N ALA A 20 7.95 -21.16 -36.83
CA ALA A 20 8.68 -21.89 -35.77
C ALA A 20 9.44 -20.96 -34.80
N ALA A 21 8.92 -19.77 -34.52
CA ALA A 21 9.51 -18.84 -33.55
C ALA A 21 8.47 -18.26 -32.56
N LEU A 22 7.38 -18.99 -32.30
CA LEU A 22 6.36 -18.63 -31.30
C LEU A 22 6.24 -19.66 -30.15
N ALA A 23 7.22 -20.55 -29.98
CA ALA A 23 7.15 -21.66 -29.02
C ALA A 23 8.34 -21.71 -28.03
N SER A 24 8.90 -20.57 -27.63
CA SER A 24 9.92 -20.53 -26.57
C SER A 24 9.89 -19.23 -25.75
N SER A 25 8.69 -18.74 -25.43
CA SER A 25 8.52 -17.79 -24.33
C SER A 25 7.43 -18.32 -23.40
N CYS A 26 7.51 -19.61 -23.06
CA CYS A 26 6.86 -20.08 -21.86
C CYS A 26 7.68 -19.55 -20.69
N GLU A 27 7.04 -18.60 -20.00
CA GLU A 27 7.34 -18.12 -18.67
C GLU A 27 8.17 -19.11 -17.85
N ASP A 28 9.46 -18.81 -17.67
CA ASP A 28 10.10 -19.13 -16.41
C ASP A 28 9.39 -18.24 -15.36
N GLU A 29 8.30 -18.76 -14.81
CA GLU A 29 7.77 -18.28 -13.54
C GLU A 29 8.84 -18.63 -12.50
N ILE A 30 9.84 -17.77 -12.38
CA ILE A 30 10.94 -17.93 -11.43
C ILE A 30 10.32 -17.76 -10.05
N ASP A 31 9.83 -18.86 -9.49
CA ASP A 31 9.50 -19.05 -8.07
C ASP A 31 10.82 -19.04 -7.28
N SER A 32 11.51 -17.90 -7.33
CA SER A 32 12.73 -17.67 -6.57
C SER A 32 12.33 -17.37 -5.15
N THR A 33 12.44 -18.39 -4.30
CA THR A 33 12.46 -18.17 -2.87
C THR A 33 13.55 -17.14 -2.56
N PRO A 34 13.22 -16.04 -1.85
CA PRO A 34 14.18 -14.97 -1.57
C PRO A 34 15.38 -15.50 -0.78
N SER A 35 16.57 -14.97 -1.08
CA SER A 35 17.78 -15.30 -0.32
C SER A 35 17.68 -14.80 1.13
N PRO A 36 18.39 -15.42 2.09
CA PRO A 36 18.40 -14.96 3.48
C PRO A 36 18.75 -13.47 3.64
N ASP A 37 19.69 -12.96 2.82
CA ASP A 37 20.10 -11.56 2.85
C ASP A 37 18.98 -10.62 2.37
N GLU A 38 18.19 -11.04 1.39
CA GLU A 38 17.01 -10.30 0.94
C GLU A 38 15.93 -10.26 2.01
N VAL A 39 15.67 -11.40 2.67
CA VAL A 39 14.70 -11.48 3.77
C VAL A 39 15.13 -10.58 4.94
N ALA A 40 16.41 -10.61 5.33
CA ALA A 40 16.94 -9.74 6.37
C ALA A 40 16.81 -8.25 6.00
N ARG A 41 17.09 -7.90 4.74
CA ARG A 41 16.93 -6.53 4.24
C ARG A 41 15.47 -6.08 4.25
N TRP A 42 14.53 -6.93 3.86
CA TRP A 42 13.10 -6.57 3.92
C TRP A 42 12.58 -6.41 5.35
N ALA A 43 13.14 -7.18 6.29
CA ALA A 43 12.82 -7.03 7.70
C ALA A 43 13.44 -5.77 8.34
N SER A 44 14.52 -5.24 7.77
CA SER A 44 15.23 -4.10 8.34
C SER A 44 14.34 -2.86 8.43
N GLU A 45 14.53 -2.13 9.52
CA GLU A 45 13.82 -0.88 9.77
C GLU A 45 14.37 0.24 8.89
N VAL A 46 13.46 1.03 8.32
CA VAL A 46 13.80 2.20 7.50
C VAL A 46 13.30 3.43 8.21
N HIS A 47 14.19 4.42 8.36
CA HIS A 47 13.87 5.70 8.96
C HIS A 47 13.71 6.76 7.86
N VAL A 48 12.58 7.45 7.86
CA VAL A 48 12.19 8.44 6.84
C VAL A 48 11.74 9.73 7.52
N SER A 49 11.92 10.86 6.85
CA SER A 49 11.45 12.16 7.29
C SER A 49 10.52 12.75 6.25
N VAL A 50 9.25 12.95 6.62
CA VAL A 50 8.21 13.57 5.77
C VAL A 50 7.81 14.86 6.45
N ALA A 51 7.96 16.00 5.76
CA ALA A 51 7.69 17.33 6.33
C ALA A 51 8.38 17.59 7.70
N GLY A 52 9.57 17.02 7.91
CA GLY A 52 10.31 17.09 9.18
C GLY A 52 9.84 16.11 10.26
N THR A 53 8.75 15.37 10.03
CA THR A 53 8.29 14.29 10.92
C THR A 53 9.06 13.01 10.61
N ARG A 54 9.76 12.49 11.64
CA ARG A 54 10.47 11.20 11.55
C ARG A 54 9.48 10.04 11.70
N LEU A 55 9.52 9.13 10.75
CA LEU A 55 8.75 7.89 10.75
C LEU A 55 9.69 6.69 10.66
N SER A 56 9.25 5.54 11.14
CA SER A 56 10.03 4.31 11.15
C SER A 56 9.12 3.11 10.90
N ALA A 57 9.48 2.31 9.91
CA ALA A 57 8.73 1.12 9.52
C ALA A 57 9.66 0.12 8.84
N PRO A 58 9.38 -1.19 8.89
CA PRO A 58 10.17 -2.18 8.18
C PRO A 58 10.02 -2.03 6.67
N LEU A 59 11.10 -2.25 5.94
CA LEU A 59 11.18 -2.04 4.49
C LEU A 59 10.09 -2.80 3.71
N ILE A 60 9.68 -3.98 4.19
CA ILE A 60 8.61 -4.79 3.59
C ILE A 60 7.25 -4.06 3.56
N SER A 61 7.03 -3.13 4.48
CA SER A 61 5.75 -2.44 4.70
C SER A 61 5.69 -1.02 4.12
N ILE A 62 6.80 -0.49 3.61
CA ILE A 62 6.90 0.91 3.19
C ILE A 62 7.38 1.04 1.74
N PHE A 63 6.78 2.00 1.03
CA PHE A 63 7.23 2.49 -0.27
C PHE A 63 7.47 4.00 -0.14
N ILE A 64 8.55 4.51 -0.74
CA ILE A 64 9.03 5.89 -0.52
C ILE A 64 9.20 6.59 -1.87
N GLN A 65 8.68 7.81 -2.00
CA GLN A 65 9.03 8.72 -3.09
C GLN A 65 9.92 9.87 -2.56
N GLU A 66 11.16 9.95 -3.06
CA GLU A 66 12.13 10.98 -2.66
C GLU A 66 11.82 12.35 -3.28
N GLN A 67 12.25 13.43 -2.61
CA GLN A 67 11.91 14.83 -2.94
C GLN A 67 12.62 15.38 -4.20
N ASP A 68 13.86 14.97 -4.47
CA ASP A 68 14.74 15.62 -5.47
C ASP A 68 14.71 14.99 -6.88
N ARG A 69 13.71 14.16 -7.20
CA ARG A 69 13.62 13.52 -8.52
C ARG A 69 12.43 14.03 -9.32
N GLU A 70 12.68 14.32 -10.60
CA GLU A 70 11.65 14.72 -11.56
C GLU A 70 10.49 13.71 -11.59
N PRO A 71 9.24 14.17 -11.84
CA PRO A 71 8.02 13.37 -11.82
C PRO A 71 7.88 12.46 -13.06
N GLU A 72 8.97 12.05 -13.68
CA GLU A 72 8.91 10.97 -14.65
C GLU A 72 8.49 9.73 -13.85
N TRP A 73 7.33 9.15 -14.17
CA TRP A 73 6.71 7.96 -13.56
C TRP A 73 7.57 6.69 -13.73
N ARG A 74 8.89 6.80 -13.66
CA ARG A 74 9.78 5.67 -13.42
C ARG A 74 9.39 5.10 -12.07
N GLU A 75 9.30 3.77 -12.04
CA GLU A 75 8.94 3.02 -10.85
C GLU A 75 9.65 3.63 -9.63
N PRO A 76 8.91 3.92 -8.54
CA PRO A 76 9.54 4.39 -7.31
C PRO A 76 10.72 3.47 -7.02
N LYS A 77 11.87 4.07 -6.67
CA LYS A 77 13.13 3.36 -6.42
C LYS A 77 12.81 1.98 -5.85
N THR A 78 13.19 0.94 -6.59
CA THR A 78 12.83 -0.42 -6.20
C THR A 78 13.24 -0.61 -4.74
N ARG A 79 12.46 -1.37 -3.98
CA ARG A 79 12.70 -1.69 -2.56
C ARG A 79 14.19 -2.00 -2.27
N PHE A 80 14.92 -2.50 -3.27
CA PHE A 80 16.36 -2.71 -3.30
C PHE A 80 17.23 -1.46 -3.06
N GLU A 81 16.95 -0.31 -3.69
CA GLU A 81 17.75 0.92 -3.51
C GLU A 81 17.55 1.54 -2.12
N LEU A 82 16.32 1.45 -1.59
CA LEU A 82 15.99 1.94 -0.25
C LEU A 82 16.65 1.08 0.83
N GLY A 83 16.65 -0.25 0.67
CA GLY A 83 17.30 -1.16 1.59
C GLY A 83 18.82 -1.02 1.63
N ALA A 84 19.46 -0.65 0.51
CA ALA A 84 20.90 -0.37 0.48
C ALA A 84 21.29 0.92 1.21
N ARG A 85 20.35 1.87 1.35
CA ARG A 85 20.57 3.16 2.02
C ARG A 85 20.00 3.20 3.43
N GLY A 86 19.34 2.13 3.89
CA GLY A 86 18.52 2.04 5.12
C GLY A 86 18.87 3.13 6.11
N GLY A 87 18.15 4.26 6.01
CA GLY A 87 18.60 5.52 6.62
C GLY A 87 18.79 5.31 8.10
N ASN A 88 19.94 5.68 8.67
CA ASN A 88 20.14 5.65 10.12
C ASN A 88 19.06 6.53 10.77
N ALA A 89 18.62 6.20 11.99
CA ALA A 89 17.69 7.02 12.77
C ALA A 89 18.17 8.49 12.92
N ASP A 90 19.48 8.72 12.91
CA ASP A 90 20.09 10.05 12.94
C ASP A 90 20.05 10.78 11.60
N GLU A 91 20.02 10.04 10.49
CA GLU A 91 20.04 10.53 9.11
C GLU A 91 18.89 9.90 8.30
N PRO A 92 17.62 10.24 8.62
CA PRO A 92 16.47 9.65 7.96
C PRO A 92 16.40 10.08 6.49
N ILE A 93 15.87 9.21 5.64
CA ILE A 93 15.63 9.51 4.22
C ILE A 93 14.57 10.60 4.12
N VAL A 94 14.91 11.75 3.55
CA VAL A 94 13.94 12.83 3.30
C VAL A 94 13.03 12.44 2.15
N ALA A 95 11.74 12.28 2.45
CA ALA A 95 10.74 11.80 1.52
C ALA A 95 9.65 12.85 1.31
N LYS A 96 9.17 12.89 0.07
CA LYS A 96 8.03 13.70 -0.34
C LYS A 96 6.74 13.13 0.26
N PHE A 97 6.57 11.83 0.06
CA PHE A 97 5.53 11.04 0.70
C PHE A 97 6.00 9.62 0.94
N VAL A 98 5.28 8.91 1.80
CA VAL A 98 5.47 7.49 2.04
C VAL A 98 4.13 6.75 1.92
N GLN A 99 4.14 5.57 1.32
CA GLN A 99 3.00 4.66 1.28
C GLN A 99 3.26 3.50 2.21
N LEU A 100 2.34 3.26 3.13
CA LEU A 100 2.35 2.11 4.03
C LEU A 100 1.42 1.04 3.50
N ASN A 101 1.88 -0.21 3.51
CA ASN A 101 1.14 -1.37 3.02
C ASN A 101 1.03 -2.42 4.12
N PHE A 102 -0.20 -2.85 4.37
CA PHE A 102 -0.57 -3.81 5.39
C PHE A 102 -0.93 -5.17 4.78
N ARG A 103 -0.24 -5.64 3.74
CA ARG A 103 -0.50 -6.99 3.21
C ARG A 103 0.17 -8.02 4.11
N THR A 104 -0.45 -9.19 4.29
CA THR A 104 0.17 -10.30 5.03
C THR A 104 1.33 -10.87 4.22
N TYR A 105 2.55 -10.45 4.56
CA TYR A 105 3.75 -10.90 3.88
C TYR A 105 4.35 -12.18 4.47
N GLY A 106 3.83 -12.74 5.58
CA GLY A 106 4.37 -13.98 6.15
C GLY A 106 3.81 -15.29 5.57
N LYS A 107 2.68 -15.27 4.85
CA LYS A 107 1.91 -16.49 4.53
C LYS A 107 2.13 -17.08 3.13
N HIS A 108 2.81 -16.35 2.23
CA HIS A 108 3.02 -16.77 0.84
C HIS A 108 4.52 -16.75 0.52
N ASN A 109 4.99 -17.70 -0.31
CA ASN A 109 6.24 -17.66 -1.07
C ASN A 109 7.56 -17.57 -0.26
N GLY A 110 7.68 -18.25 0.88
CA GLY A 110 8.96 -18.36 1.62
C GLY A 110 9.32 -17.17 2.52
N TYR A 111 8.40 -16.23 2.69
CA TYR A 111 8.58 -15.03 3.52
C TYR A 111 8.31 -15.28 5.01
N GLU A 112 7.91 -16.49 5.44
CA GLU A 112 7.72 -16.85 6.85
C GLU A 112 8.93 -16.51 7.73
N LYS A 113 10.13 -16.59 7.14
CA LYS A 113 11.41 -16.26 7.77
C LYS A 113 11.58 -14.78 8.09
N ILE A 114 10.74 -13.89 7.54
CA ILE A 114 10.80 -12.45 7.82
C ILE A 114 10.22 -12.12 9.19
N CYS A 115 9.17 -12.81 9.63
CA CYS A 115 8.44 -12.47 10.85
C CYS A 115 9.32 -12.40 12.12
N PRO A 116 10.26 -13.35 12.38
CA PRO A 116 11.12 -13.26 13.55
C PRO A 116 12.21 -12.17 13.45
N LEU A 117 12.41 -11.55 12.29
CA LEU A 117 13.42 -10.50 12.07
C LEU A 117 12.83 -9.09 12.22
N LEU A 118 11.51 -8.95 12.30
CA LEU A 118 10.85 -7.66 12.46
C LEU A 118 11.00 -7.16 13.90
N THR A 119 11.30 -5.88 14.04
CA THR A 119 11.53 -5.24 15.35
C THR A 119 10.25 -4.63 15.93
N ARG A 120 9.35 -4.14 15.08
CA ARG A 120 8.08 -3.49 15.49
C ARG A 120 7.00 -4.53 15.77
N GLN A 121 6.30 -4.38 16.89
CA GLN A 121 5.29 -5.31 17.37
C GLN A 121 4.06 -5.35 16.46
N TRP A 122 3.60 -4.20 15.96
CA TRP A 122 2.52 -4.13 14.97
C TRP A 122 2.86 -4.90 13.70
N SER A 123 4.12 -4.80 13.26
CA SER A 123 4.57 -5.45 12.04
C SER A 123 4.67 -6.96 12.24
N MET A 124 5.20 -7.41 13.38
CA MET A 124 5.19 -8.84 13.76
C MET A 124 3.76 -9.40 13.80
N SER A 125 2.80 -8.64 14.35
CA SER A 125 1.39 -9.04 14.41
C SER A 125 0.81 -9.24 13.00
N VAL A 126 0.99 -8.27 12.10
CA VAL A 126 0.55 -8.37 10.69
C VAL A 126 1.22 -9.51 9.93
N CYS A 127 2.50 -9.78 10.23
CA CYS A 127 3.26 -10.86 9.59
C CYS A 127 2.71 -12.24 9.95
N LYS A 128 2.48 -12.47 11.24
CA LYS A 128 2.06 -13.76 11.79
C LYS A 128 0.58 -14.06 11.55
N ASP A 129 -0.25 -13.02 11.53
CA ASP A 129 -1.70 -13.18 11.46
C ASP A 129 -2.34 -12.27 10.41
N ALA A 130 -2.93 -12.90 9.39
CA ALA A 130 -3.72 -12.19 8.38
C ALA A 130 -4.97 -11.49 8.98
N TRP A 131 -5.38 -11.91 10.18
CA TRP A 131 -6.49 -11.36 10.96
C TRP A 131 -6.01 -10.51 12.14
N SER A 132 -4.76 -10.03 12.13
CA SER A 132 -4.26 -9.10 13.14
C SER A 132 -5.15 -7.87 13.29
N PHE A 133 -5.25 -7.33 14.50
CA PHE A 133 -6.07 -6.14 14.78
C PHE A 133 -5.74 -4.96 13.83
N ALA A 134 -4.48 -4.80 13.43
CA ALA A 134 -4.05 -3.80 12.46
C ALA A 134 -4.68 -4.04 11.08
N ARG A 135 -4.63 -5.27 10.54
CA ARG A 135 -5.30 -5.65 9.28
C ARG A 135 -6.80 -5.40 9.30
N ARG A 136 -7.42 -5.64 10.45
CA ARG A 136 -8.87 -5.53 10.62
C ARG A 136 -9.35 -4.10 10.78
N SER A 137 -8.45 -3.16 11.08
CA SER A 137 -8.82 -1.79 11.42
C SER A 137 -8.34 -0.76 10.40
N LEU A 138 -7.19 -1.02 9.77
CA LEU A 138 -6.57 -0.14 8.77
C LEU A 138 -7.00 -0.51 7.34
N PRO A 139 -6.92 0.44 6.39
CA PRO A 139 -7.01 0.09 4.97
C PRO A 139 -5.80 -0.77 4.55
N GLU A 140 -5.89 -1.42 3.38
CA GLU A 140 -4.78 -2.22 2.86
C GLU A 140 -3.50 -1.39 2.66
N SER A 141 -3.66 -0.13 2.25
CA SER A 141 -2.58 0.82 2.15
C SER A 141 -3.08 2.24 2.33
N PHE A 142 -2.19 3.14 2.74
CA PHE A 142 -2.43 4.58 2.76
C PHE A 142 -1.12 5.34 2.56
N TYR A 143 -1.24 6.59 2.13
CA TYR A 143 -0.14 7.52 1.91
C TYR A 143 -0.04 8.53 3.05
N LEU A 144 1.17 8.97 3.38
CA LEU A 144 1.45 10.07 4.30
C LEU A 144 2.30 11.12 3.61
N ALA A 145 1.90 12.38 3.70
CA ALA A 145 2.58 13.51 3.07
C ALA A 145 2.32 14.83 3.82
N ALA A 146 2.98 15.92 3.39
CA ALA A 146 2.76 17.24 3.95
C ALA A 146 1.41 17.84 3.47
N PRO A 147 0.69 18.64 4.28
CA PRO A 147 -0.66 19.14 3.96
C PRO A 147 -0.79 19.94 2.65
N PHE A 148 0.30 20.52 2.13
CA PHE A 148 0.30 21.45 1.01
C PHE A 148 1.02 20.92 -0.24
N GLU A 149 1.38 19.65 -0.28
CA GLU A 149 1.93 19.08 -1.50
C GLU A 149 0.84 18.78 -2.51
N GLU A 150 0.47 19.82 -3.25
CA GLU A 150 -0.63 19.86 -4.21
C GLU A 150 -0.58 18.75 -5.28
N HIS A 151 0.59 18.14 -5.54
CA HIS A 151 0.78 17.18 -6.63
C HIS A 151 0.91 15.70 -6.24
N SER A 152 1.05 15.34 -4.97
CA SER A 152 1.28 13.93 -4.57
C SER A 152 0.00 13.12 -4.37
N TYR A 153 -1.15 13.78 -4.24
CA TYR A 153 -2.43 13.14 -3.93
C TYR A 153 -3.32 12.87 -5.15
N GLN A 154 -2.95 13.36 -6.33
CA GLN A 154 -3.97 13.82 -7.27
C GLN A 154 -4.57 12.78 -8.22
N ARG A 155 -4.04 11.56 -8.35
CA ARG A 155 -4.58 10.64 -9.36
C ARG A 155 -4.35 9.18 -9.04
N VAL A 156 -5.43 8.48 -8.69
CA VAL A 156 -5.49 7.03 -8.88
C VAL A 156 -6.20 6.79 -10.20
N SER A 157 -5.46 6.32 -11.21
CA SER A 157 -6.07 5.88 -12.47
C SER A 157 -6.77 4.56 -12.23
N LEU A 158 -8.08 4.55 -12.45
CA LEU A 158 -8.91 3.36 -12.34
C LEU A 158 -8.78 2.50 -13.59
N ALA A 159 -8.73 1.18 -13.38
CA ALA A 159 -8.88 0.22 -14.47
C ALA A 159 -10.22 0.46 -15.16
N GLY A 160 -10.20 0.96 -16.41
CA GLY A 160 -11.41 1.32 -17.16
C GLY A 160 -11.53 2.80 -17.55
N GLY A 161 -10.55 3.65 -17.24
CA GLY A 161 -10.46 5.00 -17.83
C GLY A 161 -11.15 6.11 -17.03
N GLY A 162 -11.04 6.10 -15.71
CA GLY A 162 -11.43 7.20 -14.83
C GLY A 162 -10.28 7.62 -13.92
N ASP A 163 -10.21 8.91 -13.59
CA ASP A 163 -9.24 9.44 -12.63
C ASP A 163 -9.94 9.79 -11.32
N LEU A 164 -9.51 9.17 -10.22
CA LEU A 164 -9.87 9.60 -8.89
C LEU A 164 -8.93 10.71 -8.45
N THR A 165 -9.51 11.86 -8.15
CA THR A 165 -8.79 13.00 -7.57
C THR A 165 -8.99 13.02 -6.06
N ALA A 166 -7.93 13.30 -5.31
CA ALA A 166 -8.04 13.58 -3.89
C ALA A 166 -8.99 14.75 -3.62
N PRO A 167 -9.57 14.82 -2.41
CA PRO A 167 -10.40 15.95 -2.00
C PRO A 167 -9.66 17.28 -2.21
N SER A 168 -10.33 18.27 -2.81
CA SER A 168 -9.72 19.58 -3.12
C SER A 168 -9.38 20.41 -1.88
N VAL A 169 -9.90 20.03 -0.72
CA VAL A 169 -9.69 20.74 0.54
C VAL A 169 -8.85 19.86 1.46
N PRO A 170 -7.66 20.30 1.91
CA PRO A 170 -6.89 19.55 2.86
C PRO A 170 -7.67 19.40 4.18
N PRO A 171 -7.61 18.25 4.85
CA PRO A 171 -8.30 18.05 6.12
C PRO A 171 -7.75 19.05 7.14
N SER A 172 -8.64 19.85 7.73
CA SER A 172 -8.31 20.83 8.78
C SER A 172 -8.53 20.28 10.19
N SER A 173 -9.02 19.05 10.31
CA SER A 173 -9.33 18.38 11.57
C SER A 173 -9.03 16.88 11.48
N ASP A 174 -9.21 16.19 12.61
CA ASP A 174 -9.19 14.73 12.70
C ASP A 174 -10.38 14.05 12.02
N ARG A 175 -11.34 14.82 11.48
CA ARG A 175 -12.43 14.30 10.66
C ARG A 175 -11.97 14.12 9.21
N PRO A 176 -12.16 12.91 8.63
CA PRO A 176 -11.83 12.69 7.24
C PRO A 176 -12.66 13.56 6.29
N VAL A 177 -12.01 14.06 5.24
CA VAL A 177 -12.63 14.63 4.04
C VAL A 177 -12.54 13.61 2.92
N TYR A 178 -13.53 13.57 2.02
CA TYR A 178 -13.54 12.56 0.97
C TYR A 178 -14.25 13.05 -0.31
N SER A 179 -13.91 12.41 -1.42
CA SER A 179 -14.53 12.61 -2.74
C SER A 179 -14.79 11.24 -3.36
N CYS A 180 -15.98 11.04 -3.91
CA CYS A 180 -16.42 9.75 -4.45
C CYS A 180 -16.72 9.86 -5.94
N THR A 181 -16.47 8.77 -6.66
CA THR A 181 -16.91 8.60 -8.04
C THR A 181 -17.52 7.22 -8.23
N THR A 182 -18.49 7.12 -9.12
CA THR A 182 -19.04 5.84 -9.54
C THR A 182 -18.18 5.27 -10.67
N TRP A 183 -17.85 3.99 -10.57
CA TRP A 183 -17.16 3.23 -11.60
C TRP A 183 -17.93 1.95 -11.91
N SER A 184 -17.50 1.19 -12.92
CA SER A 184 -18.24 0.01 -13.42
C SER A 184 -18.48 -1.08 -12.38
N ALA A 185 -17.68 -1.14 -11.31
CA ALA A 185 -17.79 -2.14 -10.25
C ALA A 185 -18.30 -1.58 -8.91
N GLY A 186 -18.75 -0.33 -8.84
CA GLY A 186 -19.36 0.25 -7.64
C GLY A 186 -19.03 1.72 -7.42
N GLU A 187 -19.15 2.19 -6.19
CA GLU A 187 -18.60 3.48 -5.76
C GLU A 187 -17.18 3.30 -5.20
N ILE A 188 -16.29 4.21 -5.57
CA ILE A 188 -14.96 4.32 -4.98
C ILE A 188 -14.74 5.75 -4.50
N CYS A 189 -14.23 5.88 -3.28
CA CYS A 189 -13.94 7.16 -2.67
C CYS A 189 -12.46 7.29 -2.36
N MET A 190 -11.94 8.49 -2.53
CA MET A 190 -10.64 8.90 -2.01
C MET A 190 -10.87 9.73 -0.76
N ALA A 191 -10.29 9.30 0.36
CA ALA A 191 -10.44 9.94 1.66
C ALA A 191 -9.09 10.42 2.17
N SER A 192 -9.12 11.51 2.95
CA SER A 192 -7.95 12.11 3.57
C SER A 192 -8.26 12.56 5.00
N VAL A 193 -7.30 12.44 5.92
CA VAL A 193 -7.42 12.90 7.31
C VAL A 193 -6.12 13.54 7.78
N LEU A 194 -6.22 14.52 8.69
CA LEU A 194 -5.04 15.04 9.37
C LEU A 194 -4.55 13.98 10.38
N ALA A 195 -3.39 13.41 10.10
CA ALA A 195 -2.73 12.44 10.95
C ALA A 195 -1.86 13.13 12.01
N ALA A 196 -1.22 12.32 12.87
CA ALA A 196 -0.32 12.85 13.89
C ALA A 196 0.85 13.63 13.27
N ASN A 197 1.38 14.60 14.03
CA ASN A 197 2.53 15.42 13.66
C ASN A 197 2.33 16.30 12.41
N GLY A 198 1.07 16.63 12.08
CA GLY A 198 0.76 17.55 10.97
C GLY A 198 0.91 16.93 9.59
N LEU A 199 1.03 15.60 9.50
CA LEU A 199 0.96 14.87 8.24
C LEU A 199 -0.50 14.71 7.78
N VAL A 200 -0.72 14.62 6.48
CA VAL A 200 -2.01 14.22 5.91
C VAL A 200 -1.90 12.78 5.45
N ALA A 201 -2.85 11.96 5.88
CA ALA A 201 -3.00 10.60 5.37
C ALA A 201 -4.08 10.55 4.30
N THR A 202 -3.85 9.76 3.25
CA THR A 202 -4.79 9.59 2.13
C THR A 202 -4.91 8.12 1.74
N TRP A 203 -6.13 7.65 1.50
CA TRP A 203 -6.40 6.25 1.15
C TRP A 203 -7.66 6.15 0.27
N THR A 204 -7.87 4.96 -0.30
CA THR A 204 -9.07 4.65 -1.08
C THR A 204 -10.01 3.75 -0.28
N VAL A 205 -11.30 3.95 -0.50
CA VAL A 205 -12.40 3.23 0.14
C VAL A 205 -13.33 2.73 -0.95
N ASN A 206 -13.67 1.45 -0.89
CA ASN A 206 -14.63 0.82 -1.80
C ASN A 206 -15.89 0.46 -1.03
N GLU A 207 -17.02 0.44 -1.70
CA GLU A 207 -18.25 -0.08 -1.12
C GLU A 207 -18.08 -1.53 -0.64
N THR A 208 -18.59 -1.82 0.56
CA THR A 208 -18.60 -3.17 1.15
C THR A 208 -20.03 -3.59 1.48
N LYS A 209 -20.23 -4.88 1.76
CA LYS A 209 -21.59 -5.41 1.94
C LYS A 209 -22.23 -5.03 3.27
N ASN A 210 -21.45 -4.91 4.36
CA ASN A 210 -22.02 -4.67 5.69
C ASN A 210 -21.48 -3.41 6.40
N GLU A 211 -20.72 -2.56 5.71
CA GLU A 211 -20.32 -1.23 6.19
C GLU A 211 -20.55 -0.19 5.09
N THR A 212 -21.19 0.94 5.43
CA THR A 212 -21.35 2.05 4.49
C THR A 212 -19.99 2.68 4.19
N THR A 213 -19.81 3.23 2.99
CA THR A 213 -18.57 3.92 2.62
C THR A 213 -18.21 5.03 3.61
N TYR A 214 -19.20 5.76 4.11
CA TYR A 214 -19.01 6.81 5.12
C TYR A 214 -18.48 6.26 6.44
N ASP A 215 -19.11 5.21 6.98
CA ASP A 215 -18.69 4.61 8.25
C ASP A 215 -17.27 4.03 8.14
N GLN A 216 -16.96 3.41 6.99
CA GLN A 216 -15.63 2.90 6.69
C GLN A 216 -14.58 4.02 6.68
N ILE A 217 -14.88 5.16 6.04
CA ILE A 217 -14.00 6.33 6.02
C ILE A 217 -13.75 6.85 7.44
N GLN A 218 -14.80 6.99 8.26
CA GLN A 218 -14.65 7.48 9.64
C GLN A 218 -13.77 6.52 10.47
N ARG A 219 -14.07 5.23 10.41
CA ARG A 219 -13.36 4.18 11.16
C ARG A 219 -11.89 4.07 10.74
N GLN A 220 -11.64 3.95 9.43
CA GLN A 220 -10.27 3.86 8.90
C GLN A 220 -9.49 5.15 9.16
N GLY A 221 -10.12 6.33 9.05
CA GLY A 221 -9.49 7.60 9.38
C GLY A 221 -9.01 7.64 10.84
N ALA A 222 -9.88 7.26 11.79
CA ALA A 222 -9.50 7.15 13.19
C ALA A 222 -8.37 6.12 13.42
N ALA A 223 -8.41 4.99 12.70
CA ALA A 223 -7.39 3.95 12.80
C ALA A 223 -6.03 4.45 12.28
N ILE A 224 -5.99 5.18 11.17
CA ILE A 224 -4.77 5.76 10.60
C ILE A 224 -4.19 6.83 11.53
N VAL A 225 -5.03 7.66 12.14
CA VAL A 225 -4.58 8.66 13.13
C VAL A 225 -3.92 7.97 14.32
N ALA A 226 -4.55 6.93 14.88
CA ALA A 226 -3.98 6.15 15.97
C ALA A 226 -2.67 5.44 15.57
N PHE A 227 -2.65 4.82 14.40
CA PHE A 227 -1.47 4.13 13.88
C PHE A 227 -0.29 5.09 13.66
N THR A 228 -0.53 6.25 13.06
CA THR A 228 0.51 7.26 12.85
C THR A 228 1.07 7.76 14.18
N LYS A 229 0.21 7.90 15.20
CA LYS A 229 0.59 8.38 16.53
C LYS A 229 1.40 7.35 17.32
N PHE A 230 1.01 6.07 17.29
CA PHE A 230 1.51 5.06 18.22
C PHE A 230 2.42 4.00 17.58
N ALA A 231 2.38 3.80 16.26
CA ALA A 231 3.05 2.66 15.62
C ALA A 231 4.35 3.03 14.90
N ILE A 232 4.33 4.12 14.13
CA ILE A 232 5.37 4.47 13.15
C ILE A 232 6.18 5.71 13.52
N GLY A 233 6.00 6.26 14.72
CA GLY A 233 6.92 7.23 15.27
C GLY A 233 8.29 6.60 15.62
N PRO A 234 9.26 7.40 16.09
CA PRO A 234 10.57 6.89 16.51
C PRO A 234 10.46 5.76 17.54
N GLN A 235 9.47 5.85 18.43
CA GLN A 235 9.12 4.82 19.40
C GLN A 235 7.72 4.29 19.12
N GLU A 236 7.53 2.99 19.32
CA GLU A 236 6.24 2.32 19.23
C GLU A 236 5.61 2.24 20.63
N ASP A 237 4.34 2.62 20.73
CA ASP A 237 3.46 2.37 21.87
C ASP A 237 2.42 1.32 21.45
N PHE A 238 2.84 0.05 21.50
CA PHE A 238 2.05 -1.05 20.96
C PHE A 238 0.77 -1.33 21.76
N GLU A 239 0.80 -1.07 23.07
CA GLU A 239 -0.37 -1.23 23.94
C GLU A 239 -1.44 -0.21 23.59
N ALA A 240 -1.08 1.09 23.55
CA ALA A 240 -2.02 2.14 23.15
C ALA A 240 -2.53 1.95 21.71
N LEU A 241 -1.68 1.46 20.81
CA LEU A 241 -2.07 1.11 19.46
C LEU A 241 -3.13 0.00 19.43
N THR A 242 -2.89 -1.09 20.16
CA THR A 242 -3.80 -2.23 20.24
C THR A 242 -5.15 -1.79 20.78
N ASP A 243 -5.18 -1.07 21.90
CA ASP A 243 -6.39 -0.54 22.51
C ASP A 243 -7.21 0.35 21.58
N ALA A 244 -6.53 1.21 20.81
CA ALA A 244 -7.19 2.09 19.85
C ALA A 244 -7.77 1.31 18.68
N LEU A 245 -6.99 0.43 18.06
CA LEU A 245 -7.41 -0.29 16.86
C LEU A 245 -8.45 -1.38 17.16
N CYS A 246 -8.41 -2.03 18.32
CA CYS A 246 -9.42 -3.01 18.70
C CYS A 246 -10.84 -2.44 18.74
N LYS A 247 -10.99 -1.13 19.02
CA LYS A 247 -12.27 -0.41 19.00
C LYS A 247 -12.74 -0.04 17.58
N LEU A 248 -11.87 -0.17 16.59
CA LEU A 248 -12.04 0.30 15.20
C LEU A 248 -12.03 -0.87 14.19
N ARG A 249 -12.32 -2.08 14.66
CA ARG A 249 -12.37 -3.28 13.82
C ARG A 249 -13.46 -3.16 12.77
N ASN A 250 -13.15 -3.62 11.56
CA ASN A 250 -14.09 -3.77 10.47
C ASN A 250 -15.20 -4.76 10.89
N PRO A 251 -16.48 -4.37 10.83
CA PRO A 251 -17.60 -5.25 11.17
C PRO A 251 -17.74 -6.45 10.20
N ASP A 252 -17.24 -6.33 8.96
CA ASP A 252 -17.29 -7.40 7.94
C ASP A 252 -16.28 -8.51 8.22
N ASP A 253 -15.26 -8.23 9.04
CA ASP A 253 -14.23 -9.18 9.36
C ASP A 253 -14.75 -10.12 10.45
N LYS A 254 -15.42 -11.20 10.03
CA LYS A 254 -15.83 -12.27 10.94
C LYS A 254 -14.56 -12.80 11.60
N SER A 255 -14.43 -12.56 12.91
CA SER A 255 -13.34 -13.15 13.71
C SER A 255 -13.29 -14.64 13.40
N HIS A 256 -12.09 -15.12 13.06
CA HIS A 256 -11.87 -16.55 13.07
C HIS A 256 -11.95 -16.99 14.53
N GLU A 257 -13.07 -17.57 14.93
CA GLU A 257 -13.25 -18.15 16.27
C GLU A 257 -12.08 -19.10 16.58
N GLY A 258 -11.43 -18.90 17.73
CA GLY A 258 -10.38 -19.81 18.23
C GLY A 258 -8.92 -19.38 18.02
N ARG A 259 -8.63 -18.11 17.74
CA ARG A 259 -7.26 -17.55 17.78
C ARG A 259 -7.08 -16.61 18.96
N ASP A 260 -5.83 -16.48 19.43
CA ASP A 260 -5.44 -15.49 20.44
C ASP A 260 -5.60 -14.07 19.87
N ASP A 261 -6.80 -13.51 20.01
CA ASP A 261 -7.10 -12.15 19.59
C ASP A 261 -6.70 -11.18 20.71
N PRO A 262 -5.69 -10.32 20.51
CA PRO A 262 -5.27 -9.35 21.53
C PRO A 262 -6.41 -8.40 21.93
N CYS A 263 -7.43 -8.22 21.09
CA CYS A 263 -8.62 -7.43 21.40
C CYS A 263 -9.60 -8.11 22.37
N GLU A 264 -9.49 -9.43 22.55
CA GLU A 264 -10.39 -10.21 23.43
C GLU A 264 -9.73 -10.48 24.79
N ASN A 265 -8.41 -10.64 24.81
CA ASN A 265 -7.65 -10.96 26.01
C ASN A 265 -7.50 -9.79 27.01
N GLY A 266 -7.75 -8.54 26.59
CA GLY A 266 -7.74 -7.37 27.47
C GLY A 266 -8.95 -7.24 28.42
N LYS A 267 -9.98 -8.09 28.29
CA LYS A 267 -11.19 -8.03 29.13
C LYS A 267 -11.17 -8.95 30.36
N ALA A 268 -10.08 -9.68 30.60
CA ALA A 268 -10.00 -10.69 31.67
C ALA A 268 -9.45 -10.16 33.01
N GLY A 269 -9.29 -8.84 33.18
CA GLY A 269 -8.57 -8.24 34.32
C GLY A 269 -9.23 -7.04 35.01
N GLU A 270 -10.53 -6.78 34.79
CA GLU A 270 -11.31 -5.80 35.57
C GLU A 270 -12.34 -6.49 36.47
#